data_AF-A0A0Q3P2Y1-F1
#
_entry.id   AF-A0A0Q3P2Y1-F1
#
_cell.length_a   1.000
_cell.length_b   1.000
_cell.length_c   1.000
_cell.angle_alpha   90.00
_cell.angle_beta   90.00
_cell.angle_gamma   90.00
#
_symmetry.space_group_name_H-M   'P 1'
#
loop_
_entity.id
_entity.type
_entity.pdbx_description
1 polymer ?
#
loop_
_entity_poly.entity_id
_entity_poly.type
_entity_poly.pdbx_seq_one_letter_code
_entity_poly.pdbx_strand_id
1 'polypeptide(L)'
;MKSQNKYRKFQLQQKNIEALEKENTRFKRVYSEYENMSDELWNLENKEGEPIPDDFINAMVMQTSYLEEEIEDWLIQFNQNKTEIKS
;
A
#
# COMPACT_ATOMS: atom_id res chain seq x y z
N MET A 1 -14.49 -17.25 -9.91
CA MET A 1 -14.07 -16.56 -8.67
C MET A 1 -13.55 -15.19 -9.06
N LYS A 2 -14.04 -14.10 -8.47
CA LYS A 2 -13.36 -12.80 -8.62
C LYS A 2 -12.01 -12.95 -7.92
N SER A 3 -10.91 -12.84 -8.65
CA SER A 3 -9.57 -12.81 -8.06
C SER A 3 -9.52 -11.66 -7.05
N GLN A 4 -9.03 -11.95 -5.84
CA GLN A 4 -8.79 -10.92 -4.84
C GLN A 4 -7.73 -9.96 -5.40
N ASN A 5 -7.92 -8.64 -5.23
CA ASN A 5 -6.93 -7.67 -5.67
C ASN A 5 -5.60 -7.93 -4.93
N LYS A 6 -4.61 -8.45 -5.69
CA LYS A 6 -3.30 -8.87 -5.16
C LYS A 6 -2.48 -7.70 -4.63
N TYR A 7 -2.82 -6.47 -5.01
CA TYR A 7 -2.17 -5.24 -4.57
C TYR A 7 -2.75 -4.67 -3.27
N ARG A 8 -3.65 -5.36 -2.58
CA ARG A 8 -4.21 -4.90 -1.28
C ARG A 8 -3.53 -5.58 -0.09
N LYS A 9 -2.23 -5.30 0.09
CA LYS A 9 -1.34 -5.96 1.06
C LYS A 9 -1.75 -5.71 2.52
N PHE A 10 -2.17 -4.49 2.85
CA PHE A 10 -2.34 -4.06 4.25
C PHE A 10 -3.76 -4.20 4.82
N GLN A 11 -4.64 -5.01 4.22
CA GLN A 11 -6.04 -5.14 4.66
C GLN A 11 -6.17 -5.54 6.14
N LEU A 12 -5.26 -6.38 6.65
CA LEU A 12 -5.30 -6.84 8.04
C LEU A 12 -4.79 -5.80 9.04
N GLN A 13 -4.06 -4.77 8.59
CA GLN A 13 -3.49 -3.72 9.44
C GLN A 13 -4.30 -2.41 9.43
N GLN A 14 -5.49 -2.37 8.83
CA GLN A 14 -6.28 -1.14 8.66
C GLN A 14 -6.47 -0.32 9.95
N LYS A 15 -6.71 -0.98 11.09
CA LYS A 15 -6.83 -0.29 12.39
C LYS A 15 -5.55 0.45 12.80
N ASN A 16 -4.38 -0.10 12.48
CA ASN A 16 -3.09 0.53 12.77
C ASN A 16 -2.80 1.65 11.78
N ILE A 17 -3.14 1.46 10.51
CA ILE A 17 -3.05 2.46 9.45
C ILE A 17 -3.89 3.68 9.83
N GLU A 18 -5.18 3.51 10.13
CA GLU A 18 -6.08 4.60 10.51
C GLU A 18 -5.57 5.41 11.73
N ALA A 19 -4.90 4.74 12.67
CA ALA A 19 -4.30 5.42 13.81
C ALA A 19 -3.07 6.24 13.39
N LEU A 20 -2.18 5.65 12.58
CA LEU A 20 -1.01 6.33 12.02
C LEU A 20 -1.39 7.52 11.12
N GLU A 21 -2.43 7.41 10.30
CA GLU A 21 -2.90 8.50 9.44
C GLU A 21 -3.41 9.72 10.24
N LYS A 22 -4.01 9.48 11.42
CA LYS A 22 -4.49 10.55 12.31
C LYS A 22 -3.35 11.30 12.98
N GLU A 23 -2.25 10.60 13.26
CA GLU A 23 -1.12 11.13 14.02
C GLU A 23 0.03 11.63 13.13
N ASN A 24 0.11 11.16 11.88
CA ASN A 24 1.22 11.44 10.98
C ASN A 24 0.73 11.76 9.55
N THR A 25 0.80 13.04 9.19
CA THR A 25 0.39 13.52 7.85
C THR A 25 1.28 13.00 6.72
N ARG A 26 2.58 12.75 6.99
CA ARG A 26 3.47 12.13 6.00
C ARG A 26 3.04 10.69 5.74
N PHE A 27 2.71 9.95 6.81
CA PHE A 27 2.15 8.61 6.69
C PHE A 27 0.93 8.57 5.80
N LYS A 28 -0.04 9.43 6.10
CA LYS A 28 -1.27 9.53 5.32
C LYS A 28 -1.02 9.73 3.82
N ARG A 29 -0.08 10.59 3.45
CA ARG A 29 0.23 10.86 2.03
C ARG A 29 0.79 9.63 1.32
N VAL A 30 1.79 8.98 1.92
CA VAL A 30 2.41 7.77 1.36
C VAL A 30 1.40 6.63 1.27
N TYR A 31 0.56 6.44 2.30
CA TYR A 31 -0.49 5.43 2.26
C TYR A 31 -1.53 5.69 1.17
N SER A 32 -1.98 6.94 1.02
CA SER A 32 -2.90 7.33 -0.07
C SER A 32 -2.28 7.13 -1.46
N GLU A 33 -0.99 7.42 -1.62
CA GLU A 33 -0.27 7.17 -2.88
C GLU A 33 -0.21 5.68 -3.20
N TYR A 34 0.10 4.86 -2.20
CA TYR A 34 0.08 3.41 -2.32
C TYR A 34 -1.30 2.88 -2.75
N GLU A 35 -2.38 3.35 -2.12
CA GLU A 35 -3.74 2.91 -2.47
C GLU A 35 -4.09 3.26 -3.92
N ASN A 36 -3.76 4.49 -4.34
CA ASN A 36 -3.98 4.94 -5.71
C ASN A 36 -3.21 4.08 -6.72
N MET A 37 -1.92 3.82 -6.47
CA MET A 37 -1.10 2.99 -7.37
C MET A 37 -1.55 1.53 -7.41
N SER A 38 -1.99 1.00 -6.27
CA SER A 38 -2.49 -0.38 -6.15
C SER A 38 -3.80 -0.58 -6.90
N ASP A 39 -4.73 0.37 -6.78
CA ASP A 39 -5.98 0.35 -7.54
C ASP A 39 -5.72 0.60 -9.03
N GLU A 40 -4.76 1.46 -9.40
CA GLU A 40 -4.38 1.67 -10.81
C GLU A 40 -3.79 0.39 -11.42
N LEU A 41 -2.80 -0.25 -10.77
CA LEU A 41 -2.23 -1.51 -11.23
C LEU A 41 -3.30 -2.58 -11.44
N TRP A 42 -4.23 -2.72 -10.50
CA TRP A 42 -5.35 -3.63 -10.64
C TRP A 42 -6.20 -3.31 -11.86
N ASN A 43 -6.51 -2.03 -12.08
CA ASN A 43 -7.30 -1.60 -13.22
C ASN A 43 -6.56 -1.84 -14.53
N LEU A 44 -5.26 -1.57 -14.62
CA LEU A 44 -4.46 -1.79 -15.82
C LEU A 44 -4.43 -3.28 -16.22
N GLU A 45 -4.34 -4.19 -15.25
CA GLU A 45 -4.34 -5.64 -15.51
C GLU A 45 -5.72 -6.20 -15.91
N ASN A 46 -6.81 -5.53 -15.53
CA ASN A 46 -8.17 -6.03 -15.75
C ASN A 46 -8.97 -5.21 -16.79
N LYS A 47 -8.39 -4.14 -17.34
CA LYS A 47 -9.04 -3.29 -18.33
C LYS A 47 -9.05 -3.98 -19.69
N GLU A 48 -10.22 -4.03 -20.31
CA GLU A 48 -10.34 -4.35 -21.73
C GLU A 48 -9.95 -3.10 -22.54
N GLY A 49 -8.94 -3.20 -23.41
CA GLY A 49 -8.49 -2.04 -24.18
C GLY A 49 -7.10 -2.20 -24.79
N GLU A 50 -6.44 -1.07 -25.00
CA GLU A 50 -5.13 -1.02 -25.65
C GLU A 50 -4.05 -1.71 -24.80
N PRO A 51 -3.14 -2.45 -25.45
CA PRO A 51 -2.03 -3.11 -24.76
C PRO A 51 -1.11 -2.05 -24.15
N ILE A 52 -0.78 -2.26 -22.88
CA ILE A 52 0.15 -1.41 -22.12
C ILE A 52 1.54 -2.07 -22.16
N PRO A 53 2.62 -1.32 -22.40
CA PRO A 53 3.96 -1.90 -22.38
C PRO A 53 4.31 -2.53 -21.03
N ASP A 54 4.89 -3.73 -21.07
CA ASP A 54 5.29 -4.46 -19.85
C ASP A 54 6.25 -3.65 -18.97
N ASP A 55 7.17 -2.88 -19.57
CA ASP A 55 8.11 -2.04 -18.83
C ASP A 55 7.40 -0.96 -18.01
N PHE A 56 6.27 -0.44 -18.48
CA PHE A 56 5.47 0.51 -17.73
C PHE A 56 4.80 -0.16 -16.53
N ILE A 57 4.23 -1.36 -16.73
CA ILE A 57 3.64 -2.15 -15.63
C ILE A 57 4.72 -2.51 -14.61
N ASN A 58 5.91 -2.92 -15.05
CA ASN A 58 7.03 -3.24 -14.18
C ASN A 58 7.48 -2.02 -13.37
N ALA A 59 7.56 -0.84 -13.98
CA ALA A 59 7.89 0.40 -13.29
C ALA A 59 6.83 0.76 -12.22
N MET A 60 5.54 0.61 -12.56
CA MET A 60 4.44 0.82 -11.62
C MET A 60 4.51 -0.17 -10.44
N VAL A 61 4.75 -1.46 -10.71
CA VAL A 61 4.91 -2.48 -9.66
C VAL A 61 6.10 -2.15 -8.76
N MET A 62 7.24 -1.77 -9.34
CA MET A 62 8.43 -1.39 -8.59
C MET A 62 8.16 -0.17 -7.69
N GLN A 63 7.53 0.88 -8.23
CA GLN A 63 7.20 2.07 -7.45
C GLN A 63 6.22 1.74 -6.31
N THR A 64 5.19 0.92 -6.57
CA THR A 64 4.27 0.44 -5.53
C THR A 64 5.01 -0.34 -4.44
N SER A 65 5.99 -1.18 -4.81
CA SER A 65 6.76 -1.94 -3.81
C SER A 65 7.60 -1.05 -2.88
N TYR A 66 8.14 0.08 -3.36
CA TYR A 66 8.85 1.02 -2.49
C TYR A 66 7.91 1.70 -1.48
N LEU A 67 6.67 2.02 -1.90
CA LEU A 67 5.66 2.53 -0.97
C LEU A 67 5.26 1.45 0.05
N GLU A 68 5.14 0.20 -0.38
CA GLU A 68 4.87 -0.92 0.52
C GLU A 68 5.96 -1.08 1.57
N GLU A 69 7.23 -1.01 1.18
CA GLU A 69 8.37 -1.08 2.11
C GLU A 69 8.33 0.07 3.13
N GLU A 70 8.10 1.33 2.71
CA GLU A 70 8.00 2.48 3.63
C GLU A 70 6.81 2.32 4.61
N ILE A 71 5.67 1.80 4.15
CA ILE A 71 4.50 1.55 5.00
C ILE A 71 4.79 0.41 6.01
N GLU A 72 5.47 -0.66 5.59
CA GLU A 72 5.85 -1.76 6.47
C GLU A 72 6.75 -1.29 7.60
N ASP A 73 7.76 -0.49 7.28
CA ASP A 73 8.68 0.07 8.27
C ASP A 73 7.94 0.92 9.31
N TRP A 74 7.01 1.76 8.89
CA TRP A 74 6.18 2.53 9.82
C TRP A 74 5.27 1.66 10.67
N LEU A 75 4.66 0.63 10.11
CA LEU A 75 3.81 -0.30 10.87
C LEU A 75 4.63 -1.08 11.91
N ILE A 76 5.86 -1.49 11.58
CA ILE A 76 6.78 -2.14 12.52
C ILE A 76 7.10 -1.20 13.68
N GLN A 77 7.54 0.03 13.40
CA GLN A 77 7.87 1.03 14.41
C GLN A 77 6.67 1.36 15.31
N PHE A 78 5.49 1.52 14.71
CA PHE A 78 4.26 1.80 15.45
C PHE A 78 3.87 0.67 16.42
N ASN A 79 4.03 -0.59 16.00
CA ASN A 79 3.74 -1.75 16.83
C ASN A 79 4.79 -1.95 17.95
N GLN A 80 6.06 -1.63 17.69
CA GLN A 80 7.11 -1.64 18.71
C GLN A 80 6.80 -0.62 19.81
N ASN A 81 6.50 0.64 19.44
CA ASN A 81 6.14 1.69 20.40
C ASN A 81 4.91 1.32 21.24
N LYS A 82 3.90 0.68 20.63
CA LYS A 82 2.71 0.19 21.36
C LYS A 82 3.03 -0.90 22.38
N THR A 83 4.05 -1.71 22.12
CA THR A 83 4.44 -2.83 23.00
C THR A 83 5.25 -2.32 24.19
N GLU A 84 6.12 -1.33 23.96
CA GLU A 84 6.89 -0.66 25.00
C GLU A 84 6.00 0.11 25.98
N ILE A 85 4.94 0.78 25.51
CA ILE A 85 3.99 1.52 26.39
C ILE A 85 3.13 0.58 27.26
N LYS A 86 2.97 -0.68 26.87
CA LYS A 86 2.14 -1.68 27.58
C LYS A 86 2.93 -2.55 28.56
N SER A 87 4.26 -2.46 28.56
CA SER A 87 5.16 -3.21 29.45
C SER A 87 5.47 -2.40 30.70
#